data_AF-A4INT5-F1
#
_entry.id   AF-A4INT5-F1
#
_cell.length_a   1.000
_cell.length_b   1.000
_cell.length_c   1.000
_cell.angle_alpha   90.00
_cell.angle_beta   90.00
_cell.angle_gamma   90.00
#
_symmetry.space_group_name_H-M   'P 1'
#
loop_
_entity.id
_entity.type
_entity.pdbx_description
1 polymer ?
#
loop_
_entity_poly.entity_id
_entity_poly.type
_entity_poly.pdbx_seq_one_letter_code
_entity_poly.pdbx_strand_id
1 'polypeptide(L)'
;MQLLVQYIEHMKPDDALLYGLRRKPLINKQMNYVINKVCEHLGWIKVEYKNPEDRGQTKGKRKRKGEKLVHKTEKHFTPHGLRYTLSTLFHEMGVSDDAIRFLLGHSRYELGALQHYILSDAKYIKEIRAAQVIIETLFETAMELESNYNITLNLEEIYDEIPNVFRNQLKNKNYINLFKEHLVKYAFTALQQKILKESGNNYSDYFTFKAPELYNQIVMAQQGYFAHAPIPYQQTHGMNPMPYDLTHSVPLYPPTHIHMGK
;
A
#
# COMPACT_ATOMS: atom_id res chain seq x y z
N MET A 1 0.52 -6.12 3.16
CA MET A 1 -0.32 -6.48 4.35
C MET A 1 0.02 -7.78 5.10
N GLN A 2 0.45 -8.87 4.45
CA GLN A 2 0.63 -10.19 5.12
C GLN A 2 1.70 -10.17 6.23
N LEU A 3 2.80 -9.47 6.01
CA LEU A 3 3.89 -9.33 7.00
C LEU A 3 3.42 -8.64 8.29
N LEU A 4 2.55 -7.63 8.18
CA LEU A 4 1.99 -6.95 9.35
C LEU A 4 1.08 -7.88 10.15
N VAL A 5 0.24 -8.67 9.47
CA VAL A 5 -0.66 -9.64 10.12
C VAL A 5 0.14 -10.69 10.89
N GLN A 6 1.19 -11.24 10.27
CA GLN A 6 2.10 -12.19 10.93
C GLN A 6 2.82 -11.54 12.12
N TYR A 7 3.24 -10.28 11.98
CA TYR A 7 3.94 -9.55 13.03
C TYR A 7 3.07 -9.33 14.27
N ILE A 8 1.78 -9.03 14.09
CA ILE A 8 0.86 -8.70 15.19
C ILE A 8 0.13 -9.91 15.79
N GLU A 9 0.28 -11.11 15.25
CA GLU A 9 -0.47 -12.32 15.66
C GLU A 9 -0.35 -12.64 17.16
N HIS A 10 0.78 -12.28 17.78
CA HIS A 10 1.06 -12.54 19.19
C HIS A 10 0.92 -11.30 20.09
N MET A 11 0.48 -10.17 19.53
CA MET A 11 0.41 -8.90 20.25
C MET A 11 -0.94 -8.72 20.94
N LYS A 12 -0.91 -8.14 22.13
CA LYS A 12 -2.12 -7.72 22.86
C LYS A 12 -2.60 -6.35 22.37
N PRO A 13 -3.87 -5.97 22.63
CA PRO A 13 -4.41 -4.68 22.18
C PRO A 13 -3.60 -3.45 22.62
N ASP A 14 -3.00 -3.50 23.81
CA ASP A 14 -2.24 -2.39 24.39
C ASP A 14 -0.74 -2.43 24.07
N ASP A 15 -0.29 -3.43 23.30
CA ASP A 15 1.11 -3.56 22.92
C ASP A 15 1.47 -2.48 21.87
N ALA A 16 2.66 -1.90 22.02
CA ALA A 16 3.17 -0.93 21.07
C ALA A 16 3.48 -1.61 19.74
N LEU A 17 3.04 -1.05 18.61
CA LEU A 17 3.24 -1.69 17.30
C LEU A 17 4.72 -1.91 16.92
N LEU A 18 5.65 -1.11 17.43
CA LEU A 18 7.06 -1.24 17.11
C LEU A 18 7.89 -1.27 18.39
N TYR A 19 8.73 -2.30 18.53
CA TYR A 19 9.65 -2.47 19.65
C TYR A 19 11.11 -2.32 19.20
N GLY A 20 11.91 -1.65 20.03
CA GLY A 20 13.37 -1.65 19.90
C GLY A 20 14.02 -2.88 20.52
N LEU A 21 15.35 -3.00 20.37
CA LEU A 21 16.16 -4.15 20.82
C LEU A 21 16.03 -4.55 22.31
N ARG A 22 15.49 -3.66 23.15
CA ARG A 22 15.28 -3.91 24.59
C ARG A 22 13.82 -4.22 24.95
N ARG A 23 13.00 -4.63 23.97
CA ARG A 23 11.54 -4.86 24.14
C ARG A 23 10.80 -3.65 24.72
N LYS A 24 11.32 -2.45 24.47
CA LYS A 24 10.66 -1.19 24.78
C LYS A 24 10.09 -0.60 23.49
N PRO A 25 9.01 0.20 23.57
CA PRO A 25 8.50 0.92 22.41
C PRO A 25 9.62 1.66 21.68
N LEU A 26 9.61 1.59 20.35
CA LEU A 26 10.63 2.19 19.50
C LEU A 26 10.62 3.72 19.68
N ILE A 27 11.77 4.30 20.05
CA ILE A 27 11.88 5.76 20.22
C ILE A 27 12.40 6.46 18.96
N ASN A 28 12.10 7.75 18.80
CA ASN A 28 12.50 8.56 17.63
C ASN A 28 13.99 8.45 17.28
N LYS A 29 14.87 8.38 18.28
CA LYS A 29 16.32 8.25 18.07
C LYS A 29 16.69 6.91 17.41
N GLN A 30 15.96 5.83 17.75
CA GLN A 30 16.14 4.53 17.13
C GLN A 30 15.64 4.52 15.68
N MET A 31 14.50 5.17 15.40
CA MET A 31 14.01 5.32 14.03
C MET A 31 15.01 6.07 13.15
N ASN A 32 15.55 7.19 13.64
CA ASN A 32 16.61 7.93 12.94
C ASN A 32 17.85 7.06 12.70
N TYR A 33 18.22 6.21 13.65
CA TYR A 33 19.33 5.29 13.49
C TYR A 33 19.07 4.27 12.37
N VAL A 34 17.87 3.69 12.32
CA VAL A 34 17.47 2.75 11.26
C VAL A 34 17.55 3.41 9.89
N ILE A 35 16.96 4.60 9.72
CA ILE A 35 17.03 5.34 8.45
C ILE A 35 18.46 5.69 8.05
N ASN A 36 19.29 6.13 9.00
CA ASN A 36 20.70 6.38 8.71
C ASN A 36 21.42 5.11 8.26
N LYS A 37 21.12 3.94 8.84
CA LYS A 37 21.72 2.66 8.43
C LYS A 37 21.30 2.25 7.03
N VAL A 38 20.04 2.47 6.65
CA VAL A 38 19.58 2.30 5.26
C VAL A 38 20.35 3.24 4.33
N CYS A 39 20.46 4.53 4.67
CA CYS A 39 21.20 5.49 3.86
C CYS A 39 22.71 5.17 3.77
N GLU A 40 23.33 4.67 4.84
CA GLU A 40 24.72 4.18 4.82
C GLU A 40 24.87 2.98 3.86
N HIS A 41 23.95 2.01 3.93
CA HIS A 41 23.95 0.83 3.06
C HIS A 41 23.80 1.21 1.57
N LEU A 42 22.94 2.17 1.27
CA LEU A 42 22.73 2.70 -0.08
C LEU A 42 23.86 3.64 -0.55
N GLY A 43 24.88 3.89 0.27
CA GLY A 43 25.99 4.78 -0.05
C GLY A 43 25.64 6.27 -0.02
N TRP A 44 24.50 6.65 0.55
CA TRP A 44 24.04 8.05 0.68
C TRP A 44 24.59 8.74 1.94
N ILE A 45 25.17 7.96 2.85
CA ILE A 45 25.99 8.44 3.96
C ILE A 45 27.34 7.73 3.90
N LYS A 46 28.42 8.50 3.94
CA LYS A 46 29.78 8.00 4.16
C LYS A 46 30.26 8.42 5.54
N VAL A 47 30.78 7.46 6.30
CA VAL A 47 31.33 7.69 7.63
C VAL A 47 32.83 7.44 7.58
N GLU A 48 33.59 8.50 7.85
CA GLU A 48 35.04 8.45 7.95
C GLU A 48 35.48 8.75 9.38
N TYR A 49 36.58 8.15 9.81
CA TYR A 49 37.15 8.39 11.13
C TYR A 49 38.50 9.07 10.96
N LYS A 50 38.61 10.33 11.40
CA LYS A 50 39.90 10.99 11.46
C LYS A 50 40.59 10.55 12.73
N ASN A 51 41.67 9.77 12.59
CA ASN A 51 42.51 9.44 13.74
C ASN A 51 43.12 10.73 14.30
N PRO A 52 43.16 10.90 15.63
CA PRO A 52 43.92 12.00 16.21
C PRO A 52 45.38 11.82 15.80
N GLU A 53 46.02 12.88 15.29
CA GLU A 53 47.47 12.88 15.07
C GLU A 53 48.17 12.45 16.36
N ASP A 54 49.12 11.53 16.25
CA ASP A 54 49.88 10.93 17.34
C ASP A 54 50.79 11.99 17.99
N ARG A 55 50.21 12.90 18.78
CA ARG A 55 50.98 13.81 19.63
C ARG A 55 51.29 13.10 20.93
N GLY A 56 52.37 12.31 20.91
CA GLY A 56 53.20 11.96 22.06
C GLY A 56 52.51 11.18 23.19
N GLN A 57 53.05 10.00 23.48
CA GLN A 57 52.65 9.13 24.59
C GLN A 57 52.51 9.90 25.91
N THR A 58 51.29 10.13 26.39
CA THR A 58 51.04 10.38 27.82
C THR A 58 50.40 9.14 28.40
N LYS A 59 51.17 8.39 29.22
CA LYS A 59 50.70 7.21 29.95
C LYS A 59 49.44 7.57 30.76
N GLY A 60 48.35 6.85 30.52
CA GLY A 60 47.21 6.79 31.46
C GLY A 60 45.87 7.41 31.03
N LYS A 61 45.72 7.97 29.83
CA LYS A 61 44.40 8.48 29.38
C LYS A 61 43.85 7.64 28.20
N ARG A 62 42.60 7.19 28.34
CA ARG A 62 41.82 6.48 27.29
C ARG A 62 42.11 7.09 25.92
N LYS A 63 42.55 6.29 24.94
CA LYS A 63 42.73 6.71 23.54
C LYS A 63 41.52 7.55 23.13
N ARG A 64 41.74 8.82 22.74
CA ARG A 64 40.69 9.69 22.22
C ARG A 64 40.10 8.99 20.99
N LYS A 65 38.81 8.67 21.02
CA LYS A 65 38.08 8.19 19.84
C LYS A 65 38.24 9.26 18.76
N GLY A 66 38.71 8.86 17.58
CA GLY A 66 38.86 9.77 16.44
C GLY A 66 37.57 10.52 16.12
N GLU A 67 37.70 11.69 15.52
CA GLU A 67 36.55 12.51 15.14
C GLU A 67 35.78 11.79 14.01
N LYS A 68 34.48 11.60 14.22
CA LYS A 68 33.60 10.97 13.23
C LYS A 68 33.17 12.02 12.21
N LEU A 69 33.69 11.93 11.00
CA LEU A 69 33.26 12.72 9.86
C LEU A 69 32.11 11.99 9.15
N VAL A 70 31.00 12.69 8.94
CA VAL A 70 29.82 12.13 8.28
C VAL A 70 29.51 12.97 7.05
N HIS A 71 29.73 12.40 5.88
CA HIS A 71 29.40 13.03 4.60
C HIS A 71 28.05 12.49 4.13
N LYS A 72 27.09 13.38 3.92
CA LYS A 72 25.75 13.05 3.42
C LYS A 72 25.63 13.53 1.98
N THR A 73 25.11 12.69 1.10
CA THR A 73 24.80 13.08 -0.28
C THR A 73 23.45 13.79 -0.34
N GLU A 74 23.12 14.37 -1.50
CA GLU A 74 21.80 14.96 -1.76
C GLU A 74 20.65 13.95 -1.68
N LYS A 75 20.93 12.65 -1.83
CA LYS A 75 19.95 11.55 -1.75
C LYS A 75 19.61 11.15 -0.31
N HIS A 76 20.32 11.67 0.69
CA HIS A 76 20.04 11.38 2.09
C HIS A 76 18.65 11.88 2.50
N PHE A 77 17.89 11.04 3.21
CA PHE A 77 16.59 11.43 3.78
C PHE A 77 16.51 11.12 5.28
N THR A 78 15.54 11.73 5.95
CA THR A 78 15.21 11.50 7.36
C THR A 78 13.85 10.82 7.47
N PRO A 79 13.43 10.32 8.65
CA PRO A 79 12.05 9.86 8.83
C PRO A 79 11.00 10.91 8.41
N HIS A 80 11.29 12.20 8.60
CA HIS A 80 10.41 13.27 8.14
C HIS A 80 10.46 13.46 6.61
N GLY A 81 11.58 13.13 5.98
CA GLY A 81 11.68 13.02 4.51
C GLY A 81 10.68 12.00 3.95
N LEU A 82 10.53 10.84 4.60
CA LEU A 82 9.52 9.84 4.19
C LEU A 82 8.09 10.37 4.26
N ARG A 83 7.80 11.22 5.25
CA ARG A 83 6.49 11.87 5.38
C ARG A 83 6.20 12.79 4.18
N TYR A 84 7.20 13.55 3.73
CA TYR A 84 7.07 14.37 2.52
C TYR A 84 6.91 13.50 1.27
N THR A 85 7.77 12.49 1.10
CA THR A 85 7.66 11.55 -0.03
C THR A 85 6.28 10.91 -0.10
N LEU A 86 5.73 10.46 1.03
CA LEU A 86 4.41 9.86 1.09
C LEU A 86 3.32 10.87 0.68
N SER A 87 3.41 12.11 1.16
CA SER A 87 2.44 13.15 0.80
C SER A 87 2.49 13.52 -0.69
N THR A 88 3.69 13.62 -1.26
CA THR A 88 3.90 13.89 -2.69
C THR A 88 3.35 12.74 -3.52
N LEU A 89 3.70 11.50 -3.16
CA LEU A 89 3.22 10.30 -3.84
C LEU A 89 1.69 10.24 -3.82
N PHE A 90 1.06 10.45 -2.66
CA PHE A 90 -0.39 10.39 -2.54
C PHE A 90 -1.07 11.48 -3.38
N HIS A 91 -0.51 12.69 -3.40
CA HIS A 91 -1.02 13.78 -4.21
C HIS A 91 -0.95 13.44 -5.70
N GLU A 92 0.19 12.94 -6.17
CA GLU A 92 0.39 12.53 -7.57
C GLU A 92 -0.50 11.34 -7.98
N MET A 93 -0.81 10.42 -7.06
CA MET A 93 -1.78 9.34 -7.28
C MET A 93 -3.23 9.84 -7.40
N GLY A 94 -3.53 11.08 -6.99
CA GLY A 94 -4.85 11.68 -6.99
C GLY A 94 -5.65 11.52 -5.69
N VAL A 95 -4.98 11.23 -4.57
CA VAL A 95 -5.60 11.30 -3.23
C VAL A 95 -5.92 12.78 -2.92
N SER A 96 -7.09 13.05 -2.31
CA SER A 96 -7.45 14.44 -2.02
C SER A 96 -6.51 15.08 -0.99
N ASP A 97 -6.22 16.38 -1.17
CA ASP A 97 -5.38 17.14 -0.23
C ASP A 97 -5.90 17.10 1.20
N ASP A 98 -7.21 17.05 1.39
CA ASP A 98 -7.82 16.96 2.72
C ASP A 98 -7.60 15.57 3.35
N ALA A 99 -7.64 14.49 2.56
CA ALA A 99 -7.25 13.16 3.03
C ALA A 99 -5.76 13.09 3.38
N ILE A 100 -4.89 13.73 2.59
CA ILE A 100 -3.46 13.82 2.89
C ILE A 100 -3.23 14.61 4.18
N ARG A 101 -3.90 15.76 4.36
CA ARG A 101 -3.84 16.53 5.62
C ARG A 101 -4.34 15.73 6.81
N PHE A 102 -5.46 15.01 6.64
CA PHE A 102 -6.02 14.12 7.64
C PHE A 102 -5.00 13.04 8.05
N LEU A 103 -4.40 12.34 7.08
CA LEU A 103 -3.35 11.34 7.32
C LEU A 103 -2.17 11.92 8.11
N LEU A 104 -1.75 13.13 7.76
CA LEU A 104 -0.63 13.82 8.41
C LEU A 104 -1.01 14.39 9.79
N GLY A 105 -2.27 14.36 10.19
CA GLY A 105 -2.73 14.97 11.44
C GLY A 105 -2.60 16.48 11.44
N HIS A 106 -2.65 17.12 10.27
CA HIS A 106 -2.72 18.57 10.15
C HIS A 106 -4.19 18.99 10.31
N SER A 107 -4.58 19.43 11.49
CA SER A 107 -5.97 19.85 11.75
C SER A 107 -6.33 21.11 10.97
N ARG A 108 -7.62 21.25 10.63
CA ARG A 108 -8.20 22.53 10.20
C ARG A 108 -9.21 23.10 11.19
N TYR A 109 -9.92 22.32 12.01
CA TYR A 109 -10.99 22.85 12.86
C TYR A 109 -11.23 22.03 14.13
N GLU A 110 -11.40 22.76 15.23
CA GLU A 110 -11.93 22.29 16.52
C GLU A 110 -13.37 21.78 16.37
N LEU A 111 -13.74 20.80 17.18
CA LEU A 111 -14.97 20.02 17.10
C LEU A 111 -16.25 20.87 17.18
N GLY A 112 -16.88 21.14 16.04
CA GLY A 112 -18.25 21.65 15.96
C GLY A 112 -19.01 20.97 14.82
N ALA A 113 -20.03 20.17 15.15
CA ALA A 113 -20.81 19.28 14.28
C ALA A 113 -20.10 18.00 13.80
N LEU A 114 -19.81 17.10 14.75
CA LEU A 114 -19.19 15.77 14.59
C LEU A 114 -19.69 14.95 13.38
N GLN A 115 -20.95 15.10 12.99
CA GLN A 115 -21.56 14.28 11.95
C GLN A 115 -21.01 14.55 10.54
N HIS A 116 -20.65 15.79 10.22
CA HIS A 116 -19.99 16.11 8.95
C HIS A 116 -18.56 15.55 8.89
N TYR A 117 -17.88 15.47 10.04
CA TYR A 117 -16.54 14.90 10.15
C TYR A 117 -16.54 13.37 9.99
N ILE A 118 -17.49 12.65 10.57
CA ILE A 118 -17.53 11.18 10.46
C ILE A 118 -17.65 10.73 8.99
N LEU A 119 -18.48 11.41 8.20
CA LEU A 119 -18.64 11.10 6.78
C LEU A 119 -17.41 11.51 5.96
N SER A 120 -16.79 12.65 6.27
CA SER A 120 -15.56 13.09 5.61
C SER A 120 -14.41 12.14 5.92
N ASP A 121 -14.25 11.74 7.17
CA ASP A 121 -13.21 10.83 7.64
C ASP A 121 -13.37 9.46 6.98
N ALA A 122 -14.60 8.95 6.86
CA ALA A 122 -14.85 7.70 6.14
C ALA A 122 -14.39 7.78 4.66
N LYS A 123 -14.64 8.92 4.00
CA LYS A 123 -14.15 9.17 2.64
C LYS A 123 -12.61 9.25 2.60
N TYR A 124 -12.00 10.02 3.49
CA TYR A 124 -10.54 10.19 3.56
C TYR A 124 -9.83 8.86 3.85
N ILE A 125 -10.35 8.10 4.82
CA ILE A 125 -9.88 6.74 5.15
C ILE A 125 -9.98 5.83 3.92
N LYS A 126 -11.07 5.93 3.14
CA LYS A 126 -11.22 5.13 1.91
C LYS A 126 -10.16 5.49 0.87
N GLU A 127 -9.90 6.77 0.65
CA GLU A 127 -8.88 7.23 -0.31
C GLU A 127 -7.47 6.80 0.13
N ILE A 128 -7.10 7.06 1.39
CA ILE A 128 -5.82 6.66 1.97
C ILE A 128 -5.63 5.14 1.86
N ARG A 129 -6.65 4.35 2.22
CA ARG A 129 -6.56 2.89 2.17
C ARG A 129 -6.40 2.37 0.75
N ALA A 130 -7.10 2.96 -0.23
CA ALA A 130 -6.94 2.57 -1.62
C ALA A 130 -5.52 2.86 -2.13
N ALA A 131 -4.98 4.05 -1.84
CA ALA A 131 -3.62 4.40 -2.22
C ALA A 131 -2.57 3.49 -1.56
N GLN A 132 -2.71 3.25 -0.25
CA GLN A 132 -1.85 2.34 0.51
C GLN A 132 -1.82 0.95 -0.12
N VAL A 133 -2.98 0.36 -0.40
CA VAL A 133 -3.08 -0.98 -0.97
C VAL A 133 -2.41 -1.07 -2.35
N ILE A 134 -2.52 -0.03 -3.17
CA ILE A 134 -1.86 0.03 -4.49
C ILE A 134 -0.34 0.07 -4.35
N ILE A 135 0.18 0.96 -3.50
CA ILE A 135 1.62 1.11 -3.29
C ILE A 135 2.21 -0.17 -2.69
N GLU A 136 1.55 -0.73 -1.66
CA GLU A 136 1.97 -2.00 -1.06
C GLU A 136 2.04 -3.09 -2.12
N THR A 137 0.99 -3.24 -2.93
CA THR A 137 0.94 -4.28 -3.97
C THR A 137 2.02 -4.07 -5.03
N LEU A 138 2.26 -2.83 -5.45
CA LEU A 138 3.31 -2.52 -6.41
C LEU A 138 4.69 -2.92 -5.88
N PHE A 139 5.04 -2.47 -4.67
CA PHE A 139 6.36 -2.75 -4.10
C PHE A 139 6.53 -4.21 -3.70
N GLU A 140 5.52 -4.85 -3.09
CA GLU A 140 5.56 -6.27 -2.78
C GLU A 140 5.78 -7.08 -4.07
N THR A 141 5.06 -6.76 -5.14
CA THR A 141 5.21 -7.46 -6.44
C THR A 141 6.58 -7.20 -7.07
N ALA A 142 7.09 -5.96 -7.03
CA ALA A 142 8.43 -5.64 -7.54
C ALA A 142 9.52 -6.43 -6.80
N MET A 143 9.46 -6.45 -5.45
CA MET A 143 10.43 -7.19 -4.63
C MET A 143 10.33 -8.69 -4.84
N GLU A 144 9.13 -9.26 -4.95
CA GLU A 144 8.91 -10.67 -5.25
C GLU A 144 9.53 -11.05 -6.61
N LEU A 145 9.34 -10.22 -7.64
CA LEU A 145 9.89 -10.44 -8.98
C LEU A 145 11.41 -10.35 -9.01
N GLU A 146 11.99 -9.37 -8.32
CA GLU A 146 13.44 -9.20 -8.24
C GLU A 146 14.08 -10.35 -7.45
N SER A 147 13.53 -10.69 -6.28
CA SER A 147 14.15 -11.68 -5.38
C SER A 147 14.04 -13.11 -5.89
N ASN A 148 12.90 -13.48 -6.47
CA ASN A 148 12.62 -14.87 -6.86
C ASN A 148 12.98 -15.16 -8.32
N TYR A 149 12.90 -14.15 -9.18
CA TYR A 149 13.04 -14.33 -10.63
C TYR A 149 14.11 -13.43 -11.26
N ASN A 150 14.75 -12.54 -10.49
CA ASN A 150 15.73 -11.56 -10.99
C ASN A 150 15.15 -10.68 -12.11
N ILE A 151 13.85 -10.39 -12.05
CA ILE A 151 13.13 -9.54 -13.00
C ILE A 151 12.94 -8.16 -12.37
N THR A 152 13.40 -7.12 -13.06
CA THR A 152 13.21 -5.72 -12.64
C THR A 152 12.01 -5.11 -13.35
N LEU A 153 11.10 -4.50 -12.58
CA LEU A 153 9.96 -3.77 -13.13
C LEU A 153 10.38 -2.35 -13.56
N ASN A 154 9.90 -1.91 -14.72
CA ASN A 154 9.99 -0.50 -15.10
C ASN A 154 8.94 0.31 -14.32
N LEU A 155 9.35 0.86 -13.18
CA LEU A 155 8.46 1.61 -12.30
C LEU A 155 8.01 2.95 -12.91
N GLU A 156 8.77 3.54 -13.83
CA GLU A 156 8.42 4.84 -14.44
C GLU A 156 7.16 4.70 -15.31
N GLU A 157 7.11 3.71 -16.20
CA GLU A 157 5.92 3.45 -17.02
C GLU A 157 4.70 3.05 -16.19
N ILE A 158 4.93 2.31 -15.10
CA ILE A 158 3.84 1.92 -14.20
C ILE A 158 3.30 3.15 -13.47
N TYR A 159 4.19 4.07 -13.08
CA TYR A 159 3.86 5.27 -12.33
C TYR A 159 2.83 6.14 -13.05
N ASP A 160 3.01 6.35 -14.35
CA ASP A 160 2.12 7.16 -15.19
C ASP A 160 0.66 6.65 -15.19
N GLU A 161 0.46 5.36 -14.95
CA GLU A 161 -0.85 4.72 -14.93
C GLU A 161 -1.45 4.58 -13.52
N ILE A 162 -0.69 4.89 -12.46
CA ILE A 162 -1.17 4.77 -11.08
C ILE A 162 -2.44 5.61 -10.80
N PRO A 163 -2.62 6.83 -11.33
CA PRO A 163 -3.88 7.56 -11.15
C PRO A 163 -5.10 6.80 -11.71
N ASN A 164 -4.93 6.03 -12.80
CA ASN A 164 -5.99 5.18 -13.36
C ASN A 164 -6.29 4.00 -12.44
N VAL A 165 -5.24 3.34 -11.96
CA VAL A 165 -5.32 2.24 -10.99
C VAL A 165 -6.04 2.70 -9.72
N PHE A 166 -5.72 3.89 -9.22
CA PHE A 166 -6.34 4.49 -8.05
C PHE A 166 -7.85 4.70 -8.23
N ARG A 167 -8.25 5.33 -9.35
CA ARG A 167 -9.67 5.52 -9.68
C ARG A 167 -10.43 4.21 -9.78
N ASN A 168 -9.83 3.17 -10.33
CA ASN A 168 -10.46 1.86 -10.45
C ASN A 168 -10.55 1.12 -9.10
N GLN A 169 -9.51 1.21 -8.27
CA GLN A 169 -9.51 0.64 -6.92
C GLN A 169 -10.57 1.29 -6.01
N LEU A 170 -10.81 2.60 -6.16
CA LEU A 170 -11.90 3.29 -5.44
C LEU A 170 -13.30 2.77 -5.81
N LYS A 171 -13.47 2.29 -7.04
CA LYS A 171 -14.73 1.72 -7.56
C LYS A 171 -14.90 0.26 -7.15
N ASN A 172 -13.84 -0.55 -7.21
CA ASN A 172 -13.88 -1.97 -6.91
C ASN A 172 -12.70 -2.37 -6.01
N LYS A 173 -13.00 -2.85 -4.79
CA LYS A 173 -11.97 -3.28 -3.82
C LYS A 173 -11.11 -4.44 -4.33
N ASN A 174 -11.68 -5.31 -5.18
CA ASN A 174 -10.99 -6.49 -5.72
C ASN A 174 -10.12 -6.17 -6.94
N TYR A 175 -10.16 -4.93 -7.43
CA TYR A 175 -9.36 -4.50 -8.58
C TYR A 175 -7.85 -4.69 -8.34
N ILE A 176 -7.42 -4.63 -7.08
CA ILE A 176 -6.03 -4.83 -6.71
C ILE A 176 -5.46 -6.18 -7.17
N ASN A 177 -6.26 -7.25 -7.16
CA ASN A 177 -5.81 -8.56 -7.63
C ASN A 177 -5.52 -8.54 -9.13
N LEU A 178 -6.40 -7.88 -9.90
CA LEU A 178 -6.24 -7.69 -11.34
C LEU A 178 -5.00 -6.82 -11.64
N PHE A 179 -4.79 -5.77 -10.83
CA PHE A 179 -3.58 -4.95 -10.93
C PHE A 179 -2.31 -5.76 -10.69
N LYS A 180 -2.26 -6.58 -9.61
CA LYS A 180 -1.13 -7.48 -9.33
C LYS A 180 -0.85 -8.43 -10.51
N GLU A 181 -1.88 -9.07 -11.03
CA GLU A 181 -1.74 -9.97 -12.19
C GLU A 181 -1.18 -9.24 -13.42
N HIS A 182 -1.63 -8.02 -13.68
CA HIS A 182 -1.13 -7.20 -14.80
C HIS A 182 0.33 -6.78 -14.61
N LEU A 183 0.75 -6.43 -13.39
CA LEU A 183 2.16 -6.15 -13.09
C LEU A 183 3.04 -7.36 -13.42
N VAL A 184 2.63 -8.56 -12.98
CA VAL A 184 3.36 -9.80 -13.22
C VAL A 184 3.42 -10.11 -14.72
N LYS A 185 2.28 -10.05 -15.42
CA LYS A 185 2.23 -10.26 -16.88
C LYS A 185 3.15 -9.29 -17.61
N TYR A 186 3.08 -8.01 -17.26
CA TYR A 186 3.94 -6.98 -17.85
C TYR A 186 5.43 -7.30 -17.67
N ALA A 187 5.84 -7.70 -16.47
CA ALA A 187 7.22 -8.07 -16.16
C ALA A 187 7.74 -9.22 -17.04
N PHE A 188 6.94 -10.29 -17.17
CA PHE A 188 7.31 -11.45 -17.98
C PHE A 188 7.31 -11.15 -19.48
N THR A 189 6.35 -10.34 -19.97
CA THR A 189 6.35 -9.90 -21.37
C THR A 189 7.57 -9.04 -21.69
N ALA A 190 7.94 -8.10 -20.81
CA ALA A 190 9.14 -7.29 -20.97
C ALA A 190 10.42 -8.15 -21.00
N LEU A 191 10.51 -9.16 -20.13
CA LEU A 191 11.61 -10.12 -20.15
C LEU A 191 11.67 -10.92 -21.46
N GLN A 192 10.54 -11.45 -21.91
CA GLN A 192 10.46 -12.21 -23.16
C GLN A 192 10.92 -11.38 -24.35
N GLN A 193 10.50 -10.12 -24.44
CA GLN A 193 10.94 -9.22 -25.50
C GLN A 193 12.44 -8.94 -25.43
N LYS A 194 13.00 -8.77 -24.22
CA LYS A 194 14.44 -8.59 -24.03
C LYS A 194 15.21 -9.79 -24.59
N ILE A 195 14.78 -11.01 -24.27
CA ILE A 195 15.39 -12.25 -24.80
C ILE A 195 15.27 -12.33 -26.32
N LEU A 196 14.10 -11.99 -26.89
CA LEU A 196 13.89 -12.01 -28.34
C LEU A 196 14.77 -11.01 -29.09
N LYS A 197 14.94 -9.79 -28.54
CA LYS A 197 15.86 -8.78 -29.09
C LYS A 197 17.31 -9.25 -29.05
N GLU A 198 17.74 -9.88 -27.95
CA GLU A 198 19.08 -10.47 -27.83
C GLU A 198 19.30 -11.64 -28.82
N SER A 199 18.25 -12.37 -29.19
CA SER A 199 18.30 -13.45 -30.20
C SER A 199 18.28 -12.99 -31.67
N GLY A 200 18.31 -11.68 -31.95
CA GLY A 200 18.38 -11.15 -33.32
C GLY A 200 17.04 -11.05 -34.05
N ASN A 201 15.91 -11.23 -33.34
CA ASN A 201 14.58 -10.98 -33.91
C ASN A 201 14.22 -9.50 -33.76
N ASN A 202 14.13 -8.78 -34.89
CA ASN A 202 13.75 -7.37 -34.96
C ASN A 202 12.23 -7.13 -34.83
N TYR A 203 11.56 -7.85 -33.94
CA TYR A 203 10.16 -7.53 -33.60
C TYR A 203 10.16 -6.53 -32.44
N SER A 204 10.00 -5.25 -32.79
CA SER A 204 9.90 -4.15 -31.84
C SER A 204 8.43 -3.76 -31.65
N ASP A 205 7.69 -4.55 -30.88
CA ASP A 205 6.45 -4.03 -30.30
C ASP A 205 6.80 -3.19 -29.06
N TYR A 206 6.58 -1.88 -29.16
CA TYR A 206 6.59 -0.99 -28.01
C TYR A 206 5.49 -1.43 -27.04
N PHE A 207 5.88 -2.12 -25.97
CA PHE A 207 4.96 -2.61 -24.96
C PHE A 207 5.04 -1.73 -23.72
N THR A 208 4.15 -0.74 -23.64
CA THR A 208 4.00 0.14 -22.47
C THR A 208 3.03 -0.45 -21.47
N PHE A 209 3.29 -0.28 -20.17
CA PHE A 209 2.33 -0.67 -19.16
C PHE A 209 1.01 0.11 -19.33
N LYS A 210 -0.12 -0.59 -19.18
CA LYS A 210 -1.46 0.00 -19.16
C LYS A 210 -2.25 -0.57 -17.99
N ALA A 211 -2.89 0.31 -17.21
CA ALA A 211 -3.74 -0.12 -16.13
C ALA A 211 -4.88 -1.01 -16.67
N PRO A 212 -5.19 -2.14 -16.02
CA PRO A 212 -6.27 -2.99 -16.47
C PRO A 212 -7.61 -2.26 -16.42
N GLU A 213 -8.44 -2.42 -17.44
CA GLU A 213 -9.79 -1.86 -17.46
C GLU A 213 -10.72 -2.65 -16.52
N LEU A 214 -11.62 -1.94 -15.84
CA LEU A 214 -12.73 -2.56 -15.14
C LEU A 214 -13.73 -3.07 -16.19
N TYR A 215 -13.58 -4.32 -16.62
CA TYR A 215 -14.61 -4.97 -17.42
C TYR A 215 -15.92 -5.03 -16.62
N ASN A 216 -16.97 -4.37 -17.10
CA ASN A 216 -18.33 -4.76 -16.75
C ASN A 216 -18.49 -6.22 -17.24
N GLN A 217 -18.79 -7.16 -16.35
CA GLN A 217 -18.95 -8.59 -16.66
C GLN A 217 -20.09 -8.93 -17.66
N ILE A 218 -20.60 -7.97 -18.42
CA ILE A 218 -21.77 -8.14 -19.30
C ILE A 218 -21.39 -8.63 -20.71
N VAL A 219 -20.13 -8.55 -21.15
CA VAL A 219 -19.80 -8.82 -22.58
C VAL A 219 -19.10 -10.16 -22.83
N MET A 220 -18.64 -10.90 -21.81
CA MET A 220 -18.00 -12.20 -22.03
C MET A 220 -18.99 -13.37 -22.24
N ALA A 221 -20.30 -13.12 -22.22
CA ALA A 221 -21.32 -14.13 -22.53
C ALA A 221 -21.65 -14.26 -24.03
N GLN A 222 -21.06 -13.45 -24.92
CA GLN A 222 -21.44 -13.41 -26.35
C GLN A 222 -20.40 -13.94 -27.34
N GLN A 223 -19.25 -14.45 -26.92
CA GLN A 223 -18.34 -15.16 -27.83
C GLN A 223 -18.03 -16.54 -27.28
N GLY A 224 -18.78 -17.51 -27.81
CA GLY A 224 -18.94 -18.83 -27.24
C GLY A 224 -17.74 -19.75 -27.38
N TYR A 225 -17.64 -20.66 -26.41
CA TYR A 225 -17.33 -22.08 -26.58
C TYR A 225 -17.89 -22.78 -25.34
N PHE A 226 -19.15 -23.25 -25.41
CA PHE A 226 -19.69 -24.15 -24.40
C PHE A 226 -19.22 -25.57 -24.74
N ALA A 227 -18.22 -26.07 -24.02
CA ALA A 227 -17.96 -27.50 -23.98
C ALA A 227 -19.14 -28.17 -23.25
N HIS A 228 -19.73 -29.17 -23.89
CA HIS A 228 -20.88 -29.93 -23.40
C HIS A 228 -20.61 -30.50 -22.00
N ALA A 229 -21.32 -30.00 -20.98
CA ALA A 229 -21.43 -30.68 -19.70
C ALA A 229 -22.52 -31.77 -19.80
N PRO A 230 -22.31 -32.98 -19.27
CA PRO A 230 -23.30 -34.06 -19.36
C PRO A 230 -24.50 -33.76 -18.46
N ILE A 231 -25.68 -34.04 -19.02
CA ILE A 231 -27.01 -33.89 -18.39
C ILE A 231 -27.08 -34.76 -17.12
N PRO A 232 -27.40 -34.21 -15.94
CA PRO A 232 -27.85 -35.02 -14.82
C PRO A 232 -29.36 -35.30 -14.95
N TYR A 233 -29.68 -36.59 -14.83
CA TYR A 233 -31.01 -37.19 -14.82
C TYR A 233 -32.04 -36.43 -13.96
N GLN A 234 -33.25 -36.26 -14.51
CA GLN A 234 -34.45 -35.95 -13.76
C GLN A 234 -34.81 -37.10 -12.81
N GLN A 235 -35.03 -36.79 -11.54
CA GLN A 235 -35.97 -37.53 -10.70
C GLN A 235 -36.94 -36.55 -10.04
N THR A 236 -38.19 -36.66 -10.47
CA THR A 236 -39.38 -36.05 -9.89
C THR A 236 -39.68 -36.66 -8.54
N HIS A 237 -40.03 -35.86 -7.53
CA HIS A 237 -41.16 -36.13 -6.61
C HIS A 237 -41.59 -34.82 -5.93
N GLY A 238 -42.90 -34.64 -5.79
CA GLY A 238 -43.56 -33.34 -5.70
C GLY A 238 -43.60 -32.69 -4.33
N MET A 239 -44.03 -31.42 -4.32
CA MET A 239 -45.03 -30.82 -3.41
C MET A 239 -45.32 -29.38 -3.91
N ASN A 240 -46.59 -28.99 -3.84
CA ASN A 240 -47.21 -27.80 -4.45
C ASN A 240 -46.71 -26.43 -3.93
N PRO A 241 -46.90 -25.34 -4.72
CA PRO A 241 -46.57 -23.96 -4.31
C PRO A 241 -47.65 -23.37 -3.38
N MET A 242 -47.21 -22.68 -2.31
CA MET A 242 -48.09 -21.89 -1.43
C MET A 242 -48.18 -20.43 -1.92
N PRO A 243 -49.37 -19.80 -1.90
CA PRO A 243 -49.56 -18.40 -2.30
C PRO A 243 -49.21 -17.42 -1.17
N TYR A 244 -48.63 -16.28 -1.52
CA TYR A 244 -48.37 -15.17 -0.61
C TYR A 244 -49.68 -14.47 -0.23
N ASP A 245 -49.97 -14.37 1.07
CA ASP A 245 -51.06 -13.55 1.62
C ASP A 245 -50.53 -12.15 1.95
N LEU A 246 -51.19 -11.13 1.39
CA LEU A 246 -50.85 -9.70 1.44
C LEU A 246 -51.74 -8.95 2.45
N THR A 247 -52.10 -9.60 3.54
CA THR A 247 -52.80 -8.96 4.64
C THR A 247 -51.96 -9.15 5.88
N HIS A 248 -51.25 -8.12 6.37
CA HIS A 248 -50.89 -7.87 7.78
C HIS A 248 -50.25 -6.47 7.86
N SER A 249 -50.74 -5.66 8.81
CA SER A 249 -50.37 -4.26 9.04
C SER A 249 -49.07 -4.13 9.84
N VAL A 250 -48.25 -3.16 9.43
CA VAL A 250 -46.97 -2.79 10.09
C VAL A 250 -47.25 -2.12 11.44
N PRO A 251 -46.59 -2.50 12.55
CA PRO A 251 -46.75 -1.77 13.81
C PRO A 251 -45.92 -0.48 13.81
N LEU A 252 -46.60 0.65 14.05
CA LEU A 252 -46.00 1.95 14.38
C LEU A 252 -45.35 1.89 15.77
N TYR A 253 -44.07 2.26 15.87
CA TYR A 253 -43.41 2.49 17.16
C TYR A 253 -43.87 3.81 17.82
N PRO A 254 -43.95 3.87 19.17
CA PRO A 254 -44.54 5.00 19.89
C PRO A 254 -43.58 6.21 20.05
N PRO A 255 -44.13 7.41 20.31
CA PRO A 255 -43.36 8.65 20.46
C PRO A 255 -42.64 8.73 21.82
N THR A 256 -41.33 8.95 21.80
CA THR A 256 -40.54 9.26 22.99
C THR A 256 -40.67 10.74 23.35
N HIS A 257 -41.53 11.03 24.33
CA HIS A 257 -41.49 12.28 25.09
C HIS A 257 -40.26 12.28 26.01
N ILE A 258 -39.32 13.20 25.81
CA ILE A 258 -38.29 13.52 26.81
C ILE A 258 -38.74 14.77 27.55
N HIS A 259 -39.12 14.58 28.81
CA HIS A 259 -39.36 15.65 29.77
C HIS A 259 -38.02 16.29 30.16
N MET A 260 -37.89 17.61 29.96
CA MET A 260 -36.91 18.42 30.69
C MET A 260 -37.47 18.71 32.08
N GLY A 261 -36.73 18.31 33.11
CA GLY A 261 -36.93 18.67 34.51
C GLY A 261 -35.70 19.43 35.02
N LYS A 262 -35.98 20.45 35.84
CA LYS A 262 -35.13 21.54 36.30
C LYS A 262 -33.85 21.15 37.03
#